data_AF-A0A3M1S5R8-F1
#
_entry.id   AF-A0A3M1S5R8-F1
#
_cell.length_a   1.000
_cell.length_b   1.000
_cell.length_c   1.000
_cell.angle_alpha   90.00
_cell.angle_beta   90.00
_cell.angle_gamma   90.00
#
_symmetry.space_group_name_H-M   'P 1'
#
loop_
_entity.id
_entity.type
_entity.pdbx_description
1 polymer ?
#
loop_
_entity_poly.entity_id
_entity_poly.type
_entity_poly.pdbx_seq_one_letter_code
_entity_poly.pdbx_strand_id
1 'polypeptide(L)'
;MPRIKKHRLDLFGGYYAEMNFDGTFSIKENGILKSPHVYIDIELISPHVFAFTRSKETKVDLLFSDFSWLMGVIDVYDVIQFSGGKNAPVVIAAVHDDGTELLLDDGRPLMFIHGFPHYTIHEERFVVVFDPNRRGPYVRVYTFLGELVTEGYLWDALSTASKWQPKKKN
;
A
#
# COMPACT_ATOMS: atom_id res chain seq x y z
N MET A 1 -28.73 25.07 22.39
CA MET A 1 -27.51 24.29 22.11
C MET A 1 -27.21 24.37 20.62
N PRO A 2 -25.99 24.76 20.19
CA PRO A 2 -25.64 24.75 18.78
C PRO A 2 -25.68 23.30 18.30
N ARG A 3 -26.49 23.01 17.26
CA ARG A 3 -26.44 21.71 16.58
C ARG A 3 -25.11 21.66 15.82
N ILE A 4 -24.14 20.91 16.34
CA ILE A 4 -22.97 20.53 15.55
C ILE A 4 -23.53 19.83 14.30
N LYS A 5 -23.34 20.44 13.13
CA LYS A 5 -23.65 19.79 11.86
C LYS A 5 -22.75 18.56 11.80
N LYS A 6 -23.35 17.36 11.76
CA LYS A 6 -22.60 16.12 11.54
C LYS A 6 -21.83 16.27 10.23
N HIS A 7 -20.51 16.34 10.30
CA HIS A 7 -19.67 16.32 9.12
C HIS A 7 -19.62 14.87 8.63
N ARG A 8 -20.10 14.68 7.40
CA ARG A 8 -20.20 13.38 6.73
C ARG A 8 -19.35 13.45 5.46
N LEU A 9 -18.51 12.44 5.26
CA LEU A 9 -17.79 12.19 4.01
C LEU A 9 -18.42 10.95 3.36
N ASP A 10 -18.92 11.10 2.14
CA ASP A 10 -19.44 9.96 1.38
C ASP A 10 -18.28 9.13 0.80
N LEU A 11 -18.42 7.80 0.90
CA LEU A 11 -17.48 6.81 0.39
C LEU A 11 -18.18 5.98 -0.72
N PHE A 12 -17.71 4.76 -0.95
CA PHE A 12 -18.30 3.87 -1.97
C PHE A 12 -19.62 3.24 -1.52
N GLY A 13 -20.56 3.05 -2.46
CA GLY A 13 -21.76 2.21 -2.28
C GLY A 13 -22.66 2.56 -1.10
N GLY A 14 -22.72 3.82 -0.70
CA GLY A 14 -23.54 4.26 0.43
C GLY A 14 -22.85 4.15 1.79
N TYR A 15 -21.59 3.70 1.83
CA TYR A 15 -20.72 3.88 2.98
C TYR A 15 -20.44 5.38 3.16
N TYR A 16 -20.28 5.80 4.41
CA TYR A 16 -19.88 7.15 4.75
C TYR A 16 -19.10 7.17 6.05
N ALA A 17 -18.18 8.12 6.16
CA ALA A 17 -17.52 8.44 7.41
C ALA A 17 -18.28 9.54 8.14
N GLU A 18 -18.66 9.28 9.38
CA GLU A 18 -19.31 10.25 10.26
C GLU A 18 -18.31 10.72 11.31
N MET A 19 -18.06 12.03 11.37
CA MET A 19 -17.18 12.62 12.38
C MET A 19 -17.84 12.56 13.77
N ASN A 20 -17.09 12.01 14.71
CA ASN A 20 -17.42 11.93 16.13
C ASN A 20 -17.09 13.25 16.85
N PHE A 21 -17.50 13.38 18.11
CA PHE A 21 -17.26 14.60 18.91
C PHE A 21 -15.78 14.88 19.21
N ASP A 22 -14.94 13.85 19.21
CA ASP A 22 -13.50 13.93 19.46
C ASP A 22 -12.68 14.16 18.18
N GLY A 23 -13.34 14.40 17.04
CA GLY A 23 -12.69 14.62 15.74
C GLY A 23 -12.30 13.35 15.00
N THR A 24 -12.56 12.16 15.56
CA THR A 24 -12.35 10.88 14.88
C THR A 24 -13.54 10.54 13.96
N PHE A 25 -13.42 9.50 13.15
CA PHE A 25 -14.43 9.08 12.18
C PHE A 25 -14.89 7.65 12.42
N SER A 26 -16.21 7.45 12.37
CA SER A 26 -16.86 6.13 12.36
C SER A 26 -17.40 5.81 10.97
N ILE A 27 -17.11 4.63 10.44
CA ILE A 27 -17.58 4.21 9.11
C ILE A 27 -18.93 3.51 9.22
N LYS A 28 -19.93 4.02 8.50
CA LYS A 28 -21.31 3.57 8.58
C LYS A 28 -21.92 3.36 7.20
N GLU A 29 -22.93 2.50 7.15
CA GLU A 29 -23.84 2.34 6.02
C GLU A 29 -25.26 2.32 6.59
N ASN A 30 -26.16 3.17 6.08
CA ASN A 30 -27.54 3.27 6.58
C ASN A 30 -27.67 3.42 8.11
N GLY A 31 -26.72 4.12 8.74
CA GLY A 31 -26.68 4.31 10.20
C GLY A 31 -26.05 3.16 10.99
N ILE A 32 -25.75 2.03 10.35
CA ILE A 32 -25.15 0.85 10.96
C ILE A 32 -23.63 0.97 10.87
N LEU A 33 -22.94 0.66 11.96
CA LEU A 33 -21.47 0.63 12.00
C LEU A 33 -20.92 -0.50 11.13
N LYS A 34 -19.95 -0.19 10.27
CA LYS A 34 -19.33 -1.15 9.33
C LYS A 34 -17.89 -1.51 9.65
N SER A 35 -17.16 -0.58 10.24
CA SER A 35 -15.83 -0.88 10.78
C SER A 35 -15.90 -0.99 12.30
N PRO A 36 -15.23 -2.00 12.90
CA PRO A 36 -15.08 -2.06 14.35
C PRO A 36 -14.11 -0.99 14.89
N HIS A 37 -13.38 -0.29 14.00
CA HIS A 37 -12.39 0.71 14.34
C HIS A 37 -12.90 2.14 14.14
N VAL A 38 -12.20 3.07 14.76
CA VAL A 38 -12.43 4.51 14.65
C VAL A 38 -11.15 5.14 14.10
N TYR A 39 -11.29 6.12 13.20
CA TYR A 39 -10.19 6.62 12.39
C TYR A 39 -9.88 8.08 12.71
N ILE A 40 -8.60 8.47 12.65
CA ILE A 40 -8.17 9.87 12.79
C ILE A 40 -8.02 10.57 11.44
N ASP A 41 -7.86 9.80 10.37
CA ASP A 41 -7.64 10.32 9.04
C ASP A 41 -8.24 9.38 7.98
N ILE A 42 -8.66 9.98 6.86
CA ILE A 42 -9.25 9.29 5.71
C ILE A 42 -8.71 9.93 4.44
N GLU A 43 -8.02 9.15 3.63
CA GLU A 43 -7.40 9.59 2.38
C GLU A 43 -7.94 8.80 1.19
N LEU A 44 -8.25 9.48 0.09
CA LEU A 44 -8.53 8.83 -1.19
C LEU A 44 -7.20 8.63 -1.94
N ILE A 45 -6.63 7.43 -1.85
CA ILE A 45 -5.31 7.12 -2.42
C ILE A 45 -5.39 6.71 -3.90
N SER A 46 -6.56 6.29 -4.37
CA SER A 46 -6.86 6.10 -5.79
C SER A 46 -8.36 6.33 -6.03
N PRO A 47 -8.83 6.47 -7.28
CA PRO A 47 -10.26 6.58 -7.58
C PRO A 47 -11.13 5.42 -7.04
N HIS A 48 -10.50 4.29 -6.69
CA HIS A 48 -11.15 3.06 -6.27
C HIS A 48 -10.80 2.63 -4.84
N VAL A 49 -9.98 3.39 -4.11
CA VAL A 49 -9.46 2.98 -2.79
C VAL A 49 -9.41 4.16 -1.81
N PHE A 50 -10.02 3.98 -0.66
CA PHE A 50 -9.80 4.83 0.52
C PHE A 50 -8.89 4.14 1.52
N ALA A 51 -7.98 4.91 2.11
CA ALA A 51 -7.17 4.53 3.26
C ALA A 51 -7.69 5.18 4.53
N PHE A 52 -7.67 4.45 5.64
CA PHE A 52 -8.18 4.89 6.94
C PHE A 52 -7.16 4.64 8.04
N THR A 53 -6.66 5.71 8.65
CA THR A 53 -5.66 5.61 9.73
C THR A 53 -6.37 5.43 11.07
N ARG A 54 -6.12 4.31 11.75
CA ARG A 54 -6.77 4.00 13.03
C ARG A 54 -6.36 5.00 14.12
N SER A 55 -7.32 5.34 14.97
CA SER A 55 -7.15 6.34 16.04
C SER A 55 -6.28 5.90 17.23
N LYS A 56 -6.18 4.59 17.48
CA LYS A 56 -5.52 4.02 18.68
C LYS A 56 -4.41 3.03 18.37
N GLU A 57 -4.17 2.78 17.10
CA GLU A 57 -3.25 1.76 16.60
C GLU A 57 -2.46 2.36 15.44
N THR A 58 -1.19 2.03 15.33
CA THR A 58 -0.35 2.42 14.19
C THR A 58 -0.62 1.48 13.01
N LYS A 59 -1.88 1.47 12.56
CA LYS A 59 -2.41 0.60 11.52
C LYS A 59 -3.36 1.36 10.60
N VAL A 60 -3.41 0.93 9.36
CA VAL A 60 -4.24 1.46 8.29
C VAL A 60 -5.19 0.36 7.82
N ASP A 61 -6.41 0.75 7.49
CA ASP A 61 -7.37 -0.10 6.77
C ASP A 61 -7.59 0.47 5.37
N LEU A 62 -7.92 -0.37 4.40
CA LEU A 62 -8.28 0.00 3.04
C LEU A 62 -9.71 -0.45 2.74
N LEU A 63 -10.49 0.44 2.11
CA LEU A 63 -11.79 0.14 1.52
C LEU A 63 -11.67 0.26 0.01
N PHE A 64 -11.92 -0.85 -0.68
CA PHE A 64 -11.98 -0.88 -2.14
C PHE A 64 -13.39 -0.55 -2.63
N SER A 65 -13.49 -0.12 -3.89
CA SER A 65 -14.76 0.27 -4.50
C SER A 65 -15.77 -0.88 -4.69
N ASP A 66 -15.30 -2.13 -4.60
CA ASP A 66 -16.13 -3.34 -4.58
C ASP A 66 -16.64 -3.72 -3.16
N PHE A 67 -16.38 -2.87 -2.17
CA PHE A 67 -16.73 -3.02 -0.75
C PHE A 67 -15.91 -4.06 0.02
N SER A 68 -14.86 -4.61 -0.58
CA SER A 68 -13.88 -5.41 0.14
C SER A 68 -13.03 -4.53 1.06
N TRP A 69 -12.57 -5.13 2.16
CA TRP A 69 -11.72 -4.47 3.15
C TRP A 69 -10.40 -5.23 3.29
N LEU A 70 -9.30 -4.49 3.27
CA LEU A 70 -8.02 -4.97 3.78
C LEU A 70 -7.74 -4.24 5.10
N MET A 71 -7.66 -4.97 6.20
CA MET A 71 -7.59 -4.36 7.54
C MET A 71 -6.25 -4.65 8.21
N GLY A 72 -5.73 -3.67 8.94
CA GLY A 72 -4.62 -3.86 9.87
C GLY A 72 -3.25 -3.90 9.22
N VAL A 73 -3.08 -3.22 8.08
CA VAL A 73 -1.76 -3.03 7.48
C VAL A 73 -0.98 -1.99 8.29
N ILE A 74 0.33 -2.06 8.32
CA ILE A 74 1.19 -1.05 8.95
C ILE A 74 1.08 0.28 8.20
N ASP A 75 1.12 0.23 6.88
CA ASP A 75 1.18 1.41 6.02
C ASP A 75 0.66 1.10 4.60
N VAL A 76 0.36 2.15 3.84
CA VAL A 76 -0.10 2.04 2.45
C VAL A 76 0.49 3.12 1.55
N TYR A 77 0.81 2.75 0.32
CA TYR A 77 1.31 3.67 -0.69
C TYR A 77 0.58 3.52 -2.02
N ASP A 78 0.29 4.66 -2.65
CA ASP A 78 -0.10 4.72 -4.06
C ASP A 78 1.14 4.55 -4.94
N VAL A 79 1.18 3.45 -5.69
CA VAL A 79 2.22 3.20 -6.70
C VAL A 79 1.65 3.59 -8.05
N ILE A 80 1.62 4.90 -8.28
CA ILE A 80 1.25 5.47 -9.58
C ILE A 80 2.49 5.45 -10.48
N GLN A 81 2.30 5.06 -11.75
CA GLN A 81 3.27 5.09 -12.86
C GLN A 81 4.00 3.78 -13.17
N PHE A 82 3.26 2.68 -13.31
CA PHE A 82 3.69 1.58 -14.17
C PHE A 82 3.57 1.98 -15.65
N SER A 83 4.64 2.51 -16.24
CA SER A 83 4.72 3.08 -17.60
C SER A 83 3.96 4.42 -17.76
N GLY A 84 4.62 5.46 -18.28
CA GLY A 84 4.09 6.83 -18.38
C GLY A 84 2.90 7.05 -19.33
N GLY A 85 2.03 6.06 -19.53
CA GLY A 85 0.80 6.16 -20.30
C GLY A 85 -0.38 6.60 -19.43
N LYS A 86 -1.30 7.39 -20.00
CA LYS A 86 -2.54 7.86 -19.34
C LYS A 86 -3.48 6.75 -18.84
N ASN A 87 -3.19 5.48 -19.13
CA ASN A 87 -4.04 4.32 -18.83
C ASN A 87 -3.32 3.23 -18.03
N ALA A 88 -2.18 3.53 -17.41
CA ALA A 88 -1.50 2.56 -16.54
C ALA A 88 -2.38 2.21 -15.33
N PRO A 89 -2.50 0.92 -14.95
CA PRO A 89 -3.24 0.55 -13.74
C PRO A 89 -2.55 1.14 -12.51
N VAL A 90 -3.35 1.59 -11.54
CA VAL A 90 -2.84 2.01 -10.23
C VAL A 90 -2.55 0.76 -9.41
N VAL A 91 -1.34 0.70 -8.85
CA VAL A 91 -0.94 -0.36 -7.94
C VAL A 91 -0.93 0.22 -6.52
N ILE A 92 -1.46 -0.53 -5.57
CA ILE A 92 -1.45 -0.20 -4.14
C ILE A 92 -0.41 -1.11 -3.49
N ALA A 93 0.51 -0.53 -2.71
CA ALA A 93 1.44 -1.29 -1.88
C ALA A 93 0.97 -1.23 -0.43
N ALA A 94 0.48 -2.36 0.09
CA ALA A 94 0.07 -2.53 1.48
C ALA A 94 1.18 -3.21 2.27
N VAL A 95 1.68 -2.55 3.32
CA VAL A 95 2.77 -3.07 4.16
C VAL A 95 2.17 -3.81 5.34
N HIS A 96 2.38 -5.12 5.38
CA HIS A 96 2.00 -5.99 6.49
C HIS A 96 3.15 -6.15 7.48
N ASP A 97 2.88 -6.79 8.62
CA ASP A 97 3.93 -7.15 9.56
C ASP A 97 4.93 -8.11 8.92
N ASP A 98 4.50 -9.05 8.08
CA ASP A 98 5.34 -10.11 7.50
C ASP A 98 5.78 -9.89 6.05
N GLY A 99 5.47 -8.74 5.45
CA GLY A 99 5.84 -8.43 4.07
C GLY A 99 5.09 -7.28 3.44
N THR A 100 5.19 -7.14 2.12
CA THR A 100 4.44 -6.14 1.35
C THR A 100 3.57 -6.83 0.31
N GLU A 101 2.28 -6.53 0.34
CA GLU A 101 1.32 -6.97 -0.65
C GLU A 101 1.13 -5.89 -1.72
N LEU A 102 1.31 -6.26 -2.98
CA LEU A 102 0.99 -5.40 -4.11
C LEU A 102 -0.38 -5.79 -4.66
N LEU A 103 -1.29 -4.83 -4.73
CA LEU A 103 -2.65 -5.00 -5.23
C LEU A 103 -2.92 -4.03 -6.38
N LEU A 104 -3.85 -4.36 -7.26
CA LEU A 104 -4.47 -3.36 -8.12
C LEU A 104 -5.46 -2.53 -7.30
N ASP A 105 -5.81 -1.35 -7.78
CA ASP A 105 -6.80 -0.47 -7.14
C ASP A 105 -8.23 -1.02 -7.12
N ASP A 106 -8.50 -2.10 -7.86
CA ASP A 106 -9.71 -2.91 -7.76
C ASP A 106 -9.64 -4.01 -6.68
N GLY A 107 -8.56 -4.07 -5.90
CA GLY A 107 -8.37 -5.03 -4.81
C GLY A 107 -7.78 -6.38 -5.23
N ARG A 108 -7.56 -6.63 -6.53
CA ARG A 108 -6.93 -7.88 -6.96
C ARG A 108 -5.46 -7.94 -6.55
N PRO A 109 -5.01 -9.02 -5.90
CA PRO A 109 -3.61 -9.17 -5.55
C PRO A 109 -2.75 -9.44 -6.80
N LEU A 110 -1.57 -8.83 -6.84
CA LEU A 110 -0.55 -9.06 -7.87
C LEU A 110 0.56 -9.98 -7.35
N MET A 111 1.12 -9.63 -6.19
CA MET A 111 2.18 -10.39 -5.55
C MET A 111 2.32 -10.04 -4.08
N PHE A 112 2.85 -10.99 -3.31
CA PHE A 112 3.28 -10.76 -1.94
C PHE A 112 4.81 -10.89 -1.84
N ILE A 113 5.44 -9.91 -1.23
CA ILE A 113 6.88 -9.85 -0.99
C ILE A 113 7.09 -10.17 0.49
N HIS A 114 7.37 -11.43 0.80
CA HIS A 114 7.67 -11.87 2.17
C HIS A 114 8.93 -11.20 2.71
N GLY A 115 8.91 -10.81 3.99
CA GLY A 115 10.09 -10.32 4.74
C GLY A 115 9.79 -9.09 5.59
N PHE A 116 10.13 -9.16 6.88
CA PHE A 116 10.04 -8.08 7.87
C PHE A 116 11.30 -7.20 7.82
N PRO A 117 11.16 -5.90 7.58
CA PRO A 117 10.92 -5.39 6.24
C PRO A 117 12.19 -5.62 5.38
N HIS A 118 12.10 -5.44 4.06
CA HIS A 118 13.28 -5.20 3.21
C HIS A 118 14.05 -6.38 2.62
N TYR A 119 13.55 -7.61 2.39
CA TYR A 119 14.06 -8.34 1.22
C TYR A 119 13.23 -9.54 0.72
N THR A 120 13.30 -9.81 -0.58
CA THR A 120 12.89 -11.09 -1.20
C THR A 120 14.02 -11.71 -2.01
N ILE A 121 13.95 -13.02 -2.28
CA ILE A 121 14.88 -13.71 -3.17
C ILE A 121 14.26 -13.80 -4.56
N HIS A 122 14.94 -13.26 -5.57
CA HIS A 122 14.52 -13.32 -6.96
C HIS A 122 15.38 -14.30 -7.76
N GLU A 123 14.72 -15.20 -8.49
CA GLU A 123 15.33 -16.23 -9.34
C GLU A 123 16.39 -17.10 -8.64
N GLU A 124 16.35 -17.24 -7.32
CA GLU A 124 17.41 -17.92 -6.53
C GLU A 124 18.81 -17.35 -6.82
N ARG A 125 18.92 -16.07 -7.18
CA ARG A 125 20.17 -15.42 -7.58
C ARG A 125 20.41 -14.10 -6.87
N PHE A 126 19.34 -13.39 -6.54
CA PHE A 126 19.41 -12.02 -6.06
C PHE A 126 18.60 -11.81 -4.79
N VAL A 127 19.12 -10.97 -3.90
CA VAL A 127 18.43 -10.45 -2.72
C VAL A 127 17.90 -9.06 -3.06
N VAL A 128 16.59 -8.88 -3.05
CA VAL A 128 15.89 -7.66 -3.45
C VAL A 128 15.40 -6.96 -2.21
N VAL A 129 16.05 -5.88 -1.82
CA VAL A 129 15.82 -5.15 -0.57
C VAL A 129 14.92 -3.95 -0.80
N PHE A 130 13.77 -3.87 -0.14
CA PHE A 130 12.89 -2.70 -0.20
C PHE A 130 13.46 -1.52 0.60
N ASP A 131 13.49 -0.30 0.04
CA ASP A 131 13.91 0.92 0.75
C ASP A 131 12.68 1.74 1.17
N PRO A 132 12.33 1.77 2.47
CA PRO A 132 11.12 2.43 2.94
C PRO A 132 11.25 3.95 2.97
N ASN A 133 12.48 4.47 2.87
CA ASN A 133 12.75 5.92 2.95
C ASN A 133 12.62 6.59 1.59
N ARG A 134 12.35 5.84 0.53
CA ARG A 134 12.15 6.34 -0.83
C ARG A 134 10.72 6.07 -1.27
N ARG A 135 10.09 7.05 -1.89
CA ARG A 135 8.70 6.97 -2.37
C ARG A 135 8.57 5.86 -3.44
N GLY A 136 7.52 5.04 -3.34
CA GLY A 136 7.21 3.94 -4.27
C GLY A 136 7.88 2.61 -3.90
N PRO A 137 7.74 1.54 -4.72
CA PRO A 137 8.33 0.22 -4.49
C PRO A 137 9.84 0.24 -4.79
N TYR A 138 10.58 1.17 -4.18
CA TYR A 138 12.00 1.34 -4.42
C TYR A 138 12.77 0.19 -3.80
N VAL A 139 13.66 -0.42 -4.57
CA VAL A 139 14.46 -1.55 -4.11
C VAL A 139 15.93 -1.39 -4.46
N ARG A 140 16.76 -2.08 -3.69
CA ARG A 140 18.16 -2.36 -4.00
C ARG A 140 18.31 -3.84 -4.24
N VAL A 141 18.88 -4.23 -5.36
CA VAL A 141 19.08 -5.65 -5.71
C VAL A 141 20.54 -5.98 -5.50
N TYR A 142 20.81 -7.03 -4.73
CA TYR A 142 22.13 -7.52 -4.40
C TYR A 142 22.34 -8.94 -4.90
N THR A 143 23.58 -9.32 -5.18
CA THR A 143 23.95 -10.73 -5.27
C THR A 143 23.98 -11.35 -3.87
N PHE A 144 24.01 -12.69 -3.77
CA PHE A 144 24.23 -13.36 -2.48
C PHE A 144 25.61 -13.10 -1.84
N LEU A 145 26.55 -12.58 -2.63
CA LEU A 145 27.86 -12.13 -2.13
C LEU A 145 27.81 -10.70 -1.59
N GLY A 146 26.64 -10.06 -1.59
CA GLY A 146 26.43 -8.69 -1.10
C GLY A 146 26.80 -7.60 -2.10
N GLU A 147 27.06 -7.94 -3.37
CA GLU A 147 27.38 -6.94 -4.39
C GLU A 147 26.09 -6.26 -4.86
N LEU A 148 26.02 -4.92 -4.78
CA LEU A 148 24.90 -4.17 -5.33
C LEU A 148 24.88 -4.31 -6.85
N VAL A 149 23.81 -4.90 -7.37
CA VAL A 149 23.56 -5.09 -8.81
C VAL A 149 22.94 -3.83 -9.40
N THR A 150 21.89 -3.33 -8.76
CA THR A 150 21.13 -2.14 -9.20
C THR A 150 20.27 -1.61 -8.06
N GLU A 151 19.83 -0.38 -8.18
CA GLU A 151 18.78 0.19 -7.33
C GLU A 151 17.80 0.99 -8.20
N GLY A 152 16.53 1.00 -7.81
CA GLY A 152 15.47 1.62 -8.61
C GLY A 152 14.10 1.15 -8.19
N TYR A 153 13.08 1.51 -8.95
CA TYR A 153 11.75 0.93 -8.76
C TYR A 153 11.80 -0.57 -9.06
N LEU A 154 11.07 -1.37 -8.25
CA LEU A 154 11.12 -2.83 -8.21
C LEU A 154 11.31 -3.47 -9.58
N TRP A 155 10.43 -3.18 -10.54
CA TRP A 155 10.43 -3.87 -11.83
C TRP A 155 11.57 -3.45 -12.76
N ASP A 156 11.99 -2.18 -12.72
CA ASP A 156 13.18 -1.71 -13.47
C ASP A 156 14.44 -2.34 -12.90
N ALA A 157 14.52 -2.40 -11.57
CA ALA A 157 15.61 -3.05 -10.85
C ALA A 157 15.66 -4.56 -11.14
N LEU A 158 14.52 -5.26 -11.13
CA LEU A 158 14.46 -6.68 -11.49
C LEU A 158 14.81 -6.93 -12.97
N SER A 159 14.28 -6.12 -13.89
CA SER A 159 14.61 -6.20 -15.33
C SER A 159 16.10 -5.99 -15.58
N THR A 160 16.72 -5.06 -14.85
CA THR A 160 18.16 -4.80 -14.92
C THR A 160 18.96 -5.95 -14.31
N ALA A 161 18.53 -6.45 -13.14
CA ALA A 161 19.18 -7.56 -12.45
C ALA A 161 19.14 -8.88 -13.25
N SER A 162 18.03 -9.16 -13.96
CA SER A 162 17.90 -10.36 -14.80
C SER A 162 18.99 -10.45 -15.90
N LYS A 163 19.45 -9.29 -16.38
CA LYS A 163 20.50 -9.14 -17.41
C LYS A 163 21.91 -9.09 -16.81
N TRP A 164 22.03 -9.06 -15.48
CA TRP A 164 23.32 -8.96 -14.82
C TRP A 164 24.13 -10.25 -15.02
N GLN A 165 25.42 -10.07 -15.32
CA GLN A 165 26.40 -11.14 -15.41
C GLN A 165 27.59 -10.85 -14.48
N PRO A 166 28.18 -11.89 -13.86
CA PRO A 166 29.36 -11.70 -13.03
C PRO A 166 30.49 -11.12 -13.88
N LYS A 167 31.07 -10.01 -13.43
CA LYS A 167 32.29 -9.50 -14.04
C LYS A 167 33.39 -10.54 -13.80
N LYS A 168 33.93 -11.14 -14.86
CA LYS A 168 35.16 -11.92 -14.76
C LYS A 168 36.25 -10.99 -14.22
N LYS A 169 36.63 -11.18 -12.96
CA LYS A 169 37.89 -10.63 -12.45
C LYS A 169 39.00 -11.45 -13.11
N ASN A 170 39.77 -10.81 -14.00
CA ASN A 170 41.09 -11.30 -14.38
C ASN A 170 42.03 -11.19 -13.17
#